data_AF-A0A968T6K2-F1
#
_entry.id   AF-A0A968T6K2-F1
#
_cell.length_a   1.000
_cell.length_b   1.000
_cell.length_c   1.000
_cell.angle_alpha   90.00
_cell.angle_beta   90.00
_cell.angle_gamma   90.00
#
_symmetry.space_group_name_H-M   'P 1'
#
loop_
_entity.id
_entity.type
_entity.pdbx_description
1 polymer ?
#
loop_
_entity_poly.entity_id
_entity_poly.type
_entity_poly.pdbx_seq_one_letter_code
_entity_poly.pdbx_strand_id
1 'polypeptide(L)'
;MNKFITSGFFVIILFLNFCKVSSQVVFTESTGVVAIEAENFFSQTKDDIRKWVIRTGDSKGHSADIAKTASNGAFIEVTPDTRITHDDKLIKGENFSNVAGEMTIVSYKINVVTPGRYYVWVRSYSAGSEDNGVHVGLDGIWPESGQRMQWCEGKNVWTWASKQRTEKNHCGEEKLIF
;
A
#
# COMPACT_ATOMS: atom_id res chain seq x y z
N MET A 1 -28.60 -73.16 3.71
CA MET A 1 -27.52 -72.14 3.62
C MET A 1 -28.12 -70.80 3.99
N ASN A 2 -27.80 -70.29 5.17
CA ASN A 2 -28.33 -69.03 5.70
C ASN A 2 -27.62 -67.83 5.06
N LYS A 3 -28.37 -66.89 4.49
CA LYS A 3 -27.85 -65.57 4.10
C LYS A 3 -28.15 -64.57 5.22
N PHE A 4 -27.11 -64.15 5.93
CA PHE A 4 -27.16 -63.04 6.87
C PHE A 4 -27.27 -61.72 6.09
N ILE A 5 -28.22 -60.87 6.47
CA ILE A 5 -28.34 -59.49 6.00
C ILE A 5 -27.70 -58.62 7.08
N THR A 6 -26.53 -58.03 6.79
CA THR A 6 -25.88 -57.03 7.64
C THR A 6 -26.38 -55.65 7.23
N SER A 7 -27.18 -55.03 8.10
CA SER A 7 -27.64 -53.65 7.95
C SER A 7 -26.56 -52.70 8.52
N GLY A 8 -25.93 -51.91 7.65
CA GLY A 8 -24.92 -50.92 8.05
C GLY A 8 -25.55 -49.56 8.32
N PHE A 9 -25.38 -49.03 9.53
CA PHE A 9 -25.75 -47.65 9.88
C PHE A 9 -24.70 -46.69 9.31
N PHE A 10 -25.11 -45.77 8.43
CA PHE A 10 -24.26 -44.71 7.88
C PHE A 10 -24.48 -43.43 8.68
N VAL A 11 -23.49 -42.98 9.45
CA VAL A 11 -23.52 -41.68 10.14
C VAL A 11 -22.92 -40.64 9.20
N ILE A 12 -23.76 -39.75 8.66
CA ILE A 12 -23.31 -38.60 7.89
C ILE A 12 -22.88 -37.51 8.88
N ILE A 13 -21.57 -37.36 9.07
CA ILE A 13 -21.00 -36.22 9.81
C ILE A 13 -20.97 -35.04 8.85
N LEU A 14 -21.93 -34.12 8.99
CA LEU A 14 -21.98 -32.89 8.22
C LEU A 14 -20.91 -31.92 8.77
N PHE A 15 -19.76 -31.83 8.11
CA PHE A 15 -18.77 -30.80 8.39
C PHE A 15 -19.32 -29.44 7.91
N LEU A 16 -19.94 -28.69 8.82
CA LEU A 16 -20.24 -27.28 8.61
C LEU A 16 -18.90 -26.54 8.48
N ASN A 17 -18.52 -26.24 7.23
CA ASN A 17 -17.42 -25.34 6.93
C ASN A 17 -17.83 -23.93 7.38
N PHE A 18 -17.46 -23.55 8.61
CA PHE A 18 -17.52 -22.17 9.03
C PHE A 18 -16.49 -21.38 8.22
N CYS A 19 -16.95 -20.68 7.19
CA CYS A 19 -16.16 -19.66 6.53
C CYS A 19 -15.88 -18.55 7.56
N LYS A 20 -14.65 -18.46 8.04
CA LYS A 20 -14.19 -17.30 8.82
C LYS A 20 -14.28 -16.07 7.92
N VAL A 21 -15.36 -15.30 8.05
CA VAL A 21 -15.41 -13.95 7.51
C VAL A 21 -14.46 -13.11 8.37
N SER A 22 -13.25 -12.86 7.86
CA SER A 22 -12.38 -11.85 8.45
C SER A 22 -13.07 -10.49 8.28
N SER A 23 -13.40 -9.84 9.39
CA SER A 23 -13.92 -8.47 9.37
C SER A 23 -12.84 -7.56 8.81
N GLN A 24 -13.02 -7.14 7.57
CA GLN A 24 -12.07 -6.24 6.92
C GLN A 24 -12.23 -4.82 7.48
N VAL A 25 -11.11 -4.19 7.84
CA VAL A 25 -11.12 -2.81 8.35
C VAL A 25 -11.55 -1.85 7.23
N VAL A 26 -12.50 -0.98 7.53
CA VAL A 26 -12.97 0.11 6.66
C VAL A 26 -12.78 1.42 7.40
N PHE A 27 -12.00 2.33 6.82
CA PHE A 27 -11.71 3.63 7.41
C PHE A 27 -12.82 4.62 7.03
N THR A 28 -13.53 5.14 8.01
CA THR A 28 -14.64 6.08 7.75
C THR A 28 -14.16 7.52 7.88
N GLU A 29 -14.57 8.35 6.92
CA GLU A 29 -14.35 9.78 6.94
C GLU A 29 -15.00 10.42 8.17
N SER A 30 -14.24 11.30 8.82
CA SER A 30 -14.71 12.11 9.93
C SER A 30 -14.25 13.54 9.72
N THR A 31 -15.18 14.50 9.79
CA THR A 31 -14.89 15.94 9.72
C THR A 31 -14.09 16.35 8.47
N GLY A 32 -14.38 15.73 7.32
CA GLY A 32 -13.73 15.99 6.04
C GLY A 32 -12.37 15.31 5.86
N VAL A 33 -11.99 14.38 6.75
CA VAL A 33 -10.68 13.72 6.73
C VAL A 33 -10.81 12.21 6.90
N VAL A 34 -10.04 11.45 6.14
CA VAL A 34 -9.73 10.03 6.39
C VAL A 34 -8.24 9.93 6.65
N ALA A 35 -7.83 9.40 7.80
CA ALA A 35 -6.43 9.17 8.16
C ALA A 35 -6.19 7.66 8.33
N ILE A 36 -5.12 7.16 7.72
CA ILE A 36 -4.84 5.72 7.64
C ILE A 36 -3.33 5.51 7.83
N GLU A 37 -2.95 4.61 8.74
CA GLU A 37 -1.57 4.14 8.82
C GLU A 37 -1.25 3.23 7.65
N ALA A 38 -0.09 3.42 7.04
CA ALA A 38 0.25 2.78 5.77
C ALA A 38 0.34 1.25 5.90
N GLU A 39 0.67 0.71 7.07
CA GLU A 39 0.70 -0.73 7.33
C GLU A 39 -0.68 -1.40 7.36
N ASN A 40 -1.78 -0.63 7.39
CA ASN A 40 -3.14 -1.17 7.49
C ASN A 40 -3.84 -1.37 6.14
N PHE A 41 -3.08 -1.63 5.07
CA PHE A 41 -3.66 -2.02 3.78
C PHE A 41 -4.35 -3.39 3.90
N PHE A 42 -5.47 -3.56 3.20
CA PHE A 42 -6.24 -4.81 3.27
C PHE A 42 -5.82 -5.83 2.21
N SER A 43 -5.22 -5.35 1.12
CA SER A 43 -4.77 -6.19 0.01
C SER A 43 -3.60 -5.56 -0.70
N GLN A 44 -2.84 -6.43 -1.36
CA GLN A 44 -1.78 -6.06 -2.28
C GLN A 44 -1.95 -6.82 -3.59
N THR A 45 -1.60 -6.19 -4.70
CA THR A 45 -1.60 -6.79 -6.04
C THR A 45 -0.37 -6.35 -6.83
N LYS A 46 -0.09 -7.03 -7.95
CA LYS A 46 1.08 -6.78 -8.82
C LYS A 46 2.41 -6.91 -8.08
N ASP A 47 2.52 -7.94 -7.23
CA ASP A 47 3.60 -8.13 -6.28
C ASP A 47 4.61 -9.24 -6.64
N ASP A 48 4.58 -9.69 -7.90
CA ASP A 48 5.48 -10.71 -8.45
C ASP A 48 6.95 -10.25 -8.55
N ILE A 49 7.17 -8.96 -8.82
CA ILE A 49 8.51 -8.40 -9.05
C ILE A 49 9.05 -7.73 -7.78
N ARG A 50 8.24 -6.83 -7.21
CA ARG A 50 8.51 -6.18 -5.94
C ARG A 50 7.21 -6.11 -5.15
N LYS A 51 7.30 -5.96 -3.84
CA LYS A 51 6.13 -5.92 -2.95
C LYS A 51 6.34 -4.97 -1.80
N TRP A 52 5.25 -4.39 -1.30
CA TRP A 52 5.26 -3.66 -0.04
C TRP A 52 5.39 -4.64 1.12
N VAL A 53 6.31 -4.33 2.03
CA VAL A 53 6.59 -5.10 3.24
C VAL A 53 6.42 -4.18 4.43
N ILE A 54 5.66 -4.65 5.42
CA ILE A 54 5.51 -3.94 6.69
C ILE A 54 6.82 -4.06 7.46
N ARG A 55 7.33 -2.92 7.91
CA ARG A 55 8.51 -2.78 8.76
C ARG A 55 8.08 -2.27 10.12
N THR A 56 8.71 -2.80 11.16
CA THR A 56 8.46 -2.47 12.57
C THR A 56 9.79 -2.29 13.30
N GLY A 57 9.74 -1.86 14.57
CA GLY A 57 10.94 -1.79 15.42
C GLY A 57 11.70 -3.11 15.60
N ASP A 58 11.05 -4.25 15.34
CA ASP A 58 11.64 -5.60 15.38
C ASP A 58 12.23 -6.06 14.04
N SER A 59 12.14 -5.23 13.01
CA SER A 59 12.79 -5.50 11.71
C SER A 59 14.32 -5.53 11.86
N LYS A 60 15.03 -5.93 10.80
CA LYS A 60 16.50 -5.95 10.79
C LYS A 60 17.08 -4.72 10.09
N GLY A 61 18.26 -4.30 10.54
CA GLY A 61 19.03 -3.24 9.89
C GLY A 61 18.34 -1.89 9.93
N HIS A 62 18.61 -1.06 8.90
CA HIS A 62 18.16 0.34 8.87
C HIS A 62 16.63 0.49 8.93
N SER A 63 15.87 -0.45 8.37
CA SER A 63 14.40 -0.42 8.45
C SER A 63 13.88 -0.47 9.90
N ALA A 64 14.59 -1.13 10.81
CA ALA A 64 14.20 -1.19 12.23
C ALA A 64 14.29 0.19 12.90
N ASP A 65 15.37 0.91 12.62
CA ASP A 65 15.61 2.23 13.20
C ASP A 65 14.68 3.29 12.60
N ILE A 66 14.39 3.20 11.29
CA ILE A 66 13.40 4.04 10.63
C ILE A 66 12.01 3.79 11.23
N ALA A 67 11.61 2.53 11.42
CA ALA A 67 10.29 2.18 11.96
C ALA A 67 10.04 2.78 13.34
N LYS A 68 11.05 2.79 14.23
CA LYS A 68 10.95 3.41 15.57
C LYS A 68 10.60 4.90 15.55
N THR A 69 10.86 5.59 14.43
CA THR A 69 10.54 7.01 14.25
C THR A 69 9.24 7.26 13.49
N ALA A 70 8.63 6.20 12.94
CA ALA A 70 7.38 6.26 12.22
C ALA A 70 6.19 6.44 13.17
N SER A 71 5.05 6.86 12.62
CA SER A 71 3.79 6.78 13.37
C SER A 71 3.55 5.32 13.75
N ASN A 72 3.07 5.08 14.98
CA ASN A 72 2.78 3.74 15.49
C ASN A 72 3.96 2.74 15.45
N GLY A 73 5.20 3.20 15.24
CA GLY A 73 6.38 2.34 15.19
C GLY A 73 6.47 1.44 13.96
N ALA A 74 5.73 1.74 12.88
CA ALA A 74 5.68 0.93 11.67
C ALA A 74 5.54 1.75 10.38
N PHE A 75 5.93 1.15 9.25
CA PHE A 75 5.76 1.70 7.91
C PHE A 75 5.78 0.60 6.85
N ILE A 76 5.55 0.97 5.59
CA ILE A 76 5.67 0.05 4.45
C ILE A 76 6.82 0.46 3.53
N GLU A 77 7.56 -0.53 3.04
CA GLU A 77 8.73 -0.38 2.17
C GLU A 77 8.59 -1.31 0.96
N VAL A 78 8.95 -0.86 -0.24
CA VAL A 78 8.95 -1.76 -1.41
C VAL A 78 10.25 -2.55 -1.48
N THR A 79 10.14 -3.87 -1.60
CA THR A 79 11.30 -4.78 -1.71
C THR A 79 11.14 -5.78 -2.86
N PRO A 80 12.22 -6.26 -3.51
CA PRO A 80 13.61 -5.86 -3.29
C PRO A 80 13.84 -4.43 -3.79
N ASP A 81 14.58 -3.64 -3.04
CA ASP A 81 15.06 -2.36 -3.54
C ASP A 81 16.33 -2.59 -4.36
N THR A 82 16.21 -2.44 -5.67
CA THR A 82 17.30 -2.62 -6.65
C THR A 82 17.74 -1.29 -7.25
N ARG A 83 17.26 -0.16 -6.72
CA ARG A 83 17.62 1.19 -7.16
C ARG A 83 17.68 2.14 -5.95
N ILE A 84 18.60 1.85 -5.03
CA ILE A 84 18.79 2.56 -3.77
C ILE A 84 19.25 4.01 -4.04
N THR A 85 20.11 4.18 -5.06
CA THR A 85 20.73 5.44 -5.43
C THR A 85 20.56 5.74 -6.92
N HIS A 86 20.89 6.97 -7.34
CA HIS A 86 20.88 7.35 -8.75
C HIS A 86 21.94 6.64 -9.60
N ASP A 87 22.96 6.07 -8.97
CA ASP A 87 24.00 5.29 -9.64
C ASP A 87 23.54 3.87 -9.99
N ASP A 88 22.49 3.38 -9.31
CA ASP A 88 21.91 2.08 -9.61
C ASP A 88 21.12 2.11 -10.92
N LYS A 89 21.16 0.99 -11.64
CA LYS A 89 20.53 0.89 -12.96
C LYS A 89 19.01 1.04 -12.86
N LEU A 90 18.48 2.03 -13.59
CA LEU A 90 17.04 2.15 -13.82
C LEU A 90 16.55 1.07 -14.79
N ILE A 91 15.65 0.20 -14.31
CA ILE A 91 15.02 -0.87 -15.09
C ILE A 91 13.51 -0.64 -15.11
N LYS A 92 13.00 -0.24 -16.28
CA LYS A 92 11.58 0.04 -16.49
C LYS A 92 10.75 -1.24 -16.33
N GLY A 93 9.66 -1.15 -15.58
CA GLY A 93 8.78 -2.28 -15.28
C GLY A 93 9.27 -3.18 -14.15
N GLU A 94 10.44 -2.88 -13.57
CA GLU A 94 10.99 -3.64 -12.43
C GLU A 94 11.16 -2.74 -11.20
N ASN A 95 12.11 -1.80 -11.26
CA ASN A 95 12.38 -0.85 -10.17
C ASN A 95 11.86 0.56 -10.45
N PHE A 96 11.28 0.78 -11.64
CA PHE A 96 10.70 2.06 -12.03
C PHE A 96 9.50 1.89 -12.96
N SER A 97 8.41 2.62 -12.68
CA SER A 97 7.31 2.85 -13.62
C SER A 97 6.79 4.28 -13.52
N ASN A 98 6.69 4.93 -14.68
CA ASN A 98 6.02 6.23 -14.81
C ASN A 98 4.53 6.09 -15.17
N VAL A 99 4.02 4.85 -15.22
CA VAL A 99 2.61 4.52 -15.50
C VAL A 99 1.96 4.07 -14.21
N ALA A 100 0.95 4.81 -13.78
CA ALA A 100 0.20 4.51 -12.58
C ALA A 100 -0.53 3.16 -12.70
N GLY A 101 -0.59 2.42 -11.60
CA GLY A 101 -1.25 1.12 -11.56
C GLY A 101 -0.50 -0.04 -12.21
N GLU A 102 0.75 0.12 -12.66
CA GLU A 102 1.51 -0.95 -13.32
C GLU A 102 2.47 -1.76 -12.42
N MET A 103 2.75 -1.27 -11.22
CA MET A 103 3.63 -1.94 -10.26
C MET A 103 2.87 -2.29 -8.98
N THR A 104 3.57 -2.86 -7.98
CA THR A 104 3.00 -3.24 -6.69
C THR A 104 2.07 -2.18 -6.07
N ILE A 105 0.83 -2.58 -5.82
CA ILE A 105 -0.25 -1.73 -5.31
C ILE A 105 -0.71 -2.27 -3.97
N VAL A 106 -0.75 -1.40 -2.95
CA VAL A 106 -1.52 -1.63 -1.72
C VAL A 106 -2.87 -0.93 -1.81
N SER A 107 -3.92 -1.56 -1.27
CA SER A 107 -5.28 -1.00 -1.29
C SER A 107 -5.84 -0.83 0.11
N TYR A 108 -6.62 0.24 0.30
CA TYR A 108 -7.31 0.58 1.55
C TYR A 108 -8.81 0.68 1.27
N LYS A 109 -9.64 0.22 2.21
CA LYS A 109 -11.09 0.44 2.13
C LYS A 109 -11.45 1.71 2.90
N ILE A 110 -12.04 2.66 2.19
CA ILE A 110 -12.50 3.91 2.78
C ILE A 110 -14.01 4.06 2.61
N ASN A 111 -14.66 4.69 3.58
CA ASN A 111 -16.05 5.09 3.52
C ASN A 111 -16.10 6.63 3.62
N VAL A 112 -16.25 7.29 2.47
CA VAL A 112 -16.39 8.75 2.39
C VAL A 112 -17.87 9.08 2.51
N VAL A 113 -18.27 9.68 3.63
CA VAL A 113 -19.68 9.98 3.91
C VAL A 113 -20.09 11.37 3.42
N THR A 114 -19.13 12.26 3.20
CA THR A 114 -19.34 13.62 2.66
C THR A 114 -18.83 13.70 1.22
N PRO A 115 -19.72 13.89 0.21
CA PRO A 115 -19.28 14.06 -1.17
C PRO A 115 -18.42 15.32 -1.35
N GLY A 116 -17.34 15.20 -2.13
CA GLY A 116 -16.46 16.34 -2.41
C GLY A 116 -15.14 15.93 -3.03
N ARG A 117 -14.26 16.91 -3.23
CA ARG A 117 -12.88 16.68 -3.63
C ARG A 117 -12.01 16.47 -2.39
N TYR A 118 -11.30 15.36 -2.35
CA TYR A 118 -10.33 15.04 -1.31
C TYR A 118 -8.92 15.11 -1.90
N TYR A 119 -8.03 15.79 -1.21
CA TYR A 119 -6.62 15.81 -1.60
C TYR A 119 -5.89 14.69 -0.87
N VAL A 120 -5.03 13.97 -1.58
CA VAL A 120 -4.27 12.89 -0.98
C VAL A 120 -2.95 13.43 -0.46
N TRP A 121 -2.74 13.23 0.83
CA TRP A 121 -1.49 13.51 1.51
C TRP A 121 -0.86 12.18 1.90
N VAL A 122 0.44 12.05 1.65
CA VAL A 122 1.22 10.88 2.05
C VAL A 122 2.38 11.36 2.89
N ARG A 123 2.68 10.63 3.97
CA ARG A 123 3.87 10.83 4.77
C ARG A 123 4.91 9.80 4.34
N SER A 124 6.05 10.27 3.83
CA SER A 124 7.12 9.39 3.34
C SER A 124 8.43 9.66 4.06
N TYR A 125 9.24 8.62 4.23
CA TYR A 125 10.64 8.71 4.62
C TYR A 125 11.49 8.44 3.39
N SER A 126 12.14 9.48 2.89
CA SER A 126 12.98 9.39 1.69
C SER A 126 14.45 9.43 2.09
N ALA A 127 15.16 8.31 1.95
CA ALA A 127 16.59 8.23 2.28
C ALA A 127 17.49 8.89 1.22
N GLY A 128 17.01 8.92 -0.04
CA GLY A 128 17.78 9.44 -1.17
C GLY A 128 16.93 10.04 -2.29
N SER A 129 17.50 10.12 -3.49
CA SER A 129 16.84 10.68 -4.68
C SER A 129 15.86 9.74 -5.37
N GLU A 130 15.80 8.46 -4.98
CA GLU A 130 15.02 7.43 -5.69
C GLU A 130 13.79 6.95 -4.91
N ASP A 131 13.84 7.01 -3.59
CA ASP A 131 12.71 6.67 -2.71
C ASP A 131 11.74 7.85 -2.58
N ASN A 132 11.22 8.36 -3.70
CA ASN A 132 10.61 9.68 -3.68
C ASN A 132 9.36 9.85 -4.53
N GLY A 133 8.71 8.77 -4.95
CA GLY A 133 7.44 8.92 -5.63
C GLY A 133 6.51 7.73 -5.54
N VAL A 134 5.22 8.04 -5.64
CA VAL A 134 4.12 7.07 -5.72
C VAL A 134 3.07 7.58 -6.70
N HIS A 135 2.17 6.68 -7.10
CA HIS A 135 0.92 7.02 -7.80
C HIS A 135 -0.25 6.64 -6.91
N VAL A 136 -1.37 7.33 -7.08
CA VAL A 136 -2.61 7.16 -6.33
C VAL A 136 -3.75 6.87 -7.30
N GLY A 137 -4.64 5.97 -6.92
CA GLY A 137 -5.83 5.62 -7.67
C GLY A 137 -7.04 5.47 -6.75
N LEU A 138 -8.22 5.44 -7.36
CA LEU A 138 -9.51 5.28 -6.68
C LEU A 138 -10.33 4.23 -7.43
N ASP A 139 -10.78 3.18 -6.73
CA ASP A 139 -11.60 2.10 -7.30
C ASP A 139 -11.02 1.47 -8.58
N GLY A 140 -9.69 1.30 -8.60
CA GLY A 140 -8.97 0.74 -9.76
C GLY A 140 -8.76 1.73 -10.92
N ILE A 141 -9.25 2.96 -10.79
CA ILE A 141 -9.06 4.05 -11.73
C ILE A 141 -7.83 4.86 -11.32
N TRP A 142 -6.98 5.20 -12.29
CA TRP A 142 -5.74 5.96 -12.08
C TRP A 142 -5.85 7.33 -12.77
N PRO A 143 -6.53 8.31 -12.15
CA PRO A 143 -6.76 9.62 -12.76
C PRO A 143 -5.42 10.34 -12.99
N GLU A 144 -5.39 11.29 -13.93
CA GLU A 144 -4.20 12.11 -14.18
C GLU A 144 -3.73 12.83 -12.92
N SER A 145 -4.67 13.36 -12.13
CA SER A 145 -4.41 13.98 -10.82
C SER A 145 -3.76 13.00 -9.82
N GLY A 146 -3.93 11.70 -9.95
CA GLY A 146 -3.35 10.71 -9.06
C GLY A 146 -1.87 10.39 -9.32
N GLN A 147 -1.28 10.86 -10.42
CA GLN A 147 0.02 10.37 -10.87
C GLN A 147 1.18 11.22 -10.34
N ARG A 148 2.37 10.60 -10.23
CA ARG A 148 3.67 11.29 -10.02
C ARG A 148 3.71 12.15 -8.76
N MET A 149 3.18 11.65 -7.66
CA MET A 149 3.39 12.28 -6.36
C MET A 149 4.87 12.23 -6.01
N GLN A 150 5.47 13.34 -5.54
CA GLN A 150 6.93 13.51 -5.49
C GLN A 150 7.44 14.16 -4.19
N TRP A 151 8.58 13.68 -3.67
CA TRP A 151 9.33 14.28 -2.54
C TRP A 151 10.75 14.68 -2.93
N CYS A 152 10.97 15.96 -3.26
CA CYS A 152 12.32 16.51 -3.41
C CYS A 152 12.97 16.87 -2.08
N GLU A 153 12.18 17.34 -1.12
CA GLU A 153 12.62 17.85 0.19
C GLU A 153 12.31 16.83 1.29
N GLY A 154 12.76 17.09 2.52
CA GLY A 154 12.43 16.24 3.67
C GLY A 154 13.19 14.91 3.70
N LYS A 155 14.45 14.90 3.27
CA LYS A 155 15.31 13.70 3.26
C LYS A 155 15.67 13.27 4.68
N ASN A 156 15.68 11.96 4.91
CA ASN A 156 15.96 11.32 6.20
C ASN A 156 15.00 11.71 7.34
N VAL A 157 13.79 12.16 7.01
CA VAL A 157 12.72 12.55 7.96
C VAL A 157 11.35 12.25 7.36
N TRP A 158 10.41 11.81 8.20
CA TRP A 158 9.01 11.61 7.82
C TRP A 158 8.31 12.91 7.44
N THR A 159 8.03 13.09 6.15
CA THR A 159 7.52 14.34 5.60
C THR A 159 6.18 14.14 4.90
N TRP A 160 5.17 14.91 5.29
CA TRP A 160 3.89 15.01 4.58
C TRP A 160 4.03 15.83 3.31
N ALA A 161 3.49 15.34 2.20
CA ALA A 161 3.35 16.12 0.97
C ALA A 161 2.06 15.75 0.23
N SER A 162 1.68 16.59 -0.73
CA SER A 162 0.60 16.37 -1.73
C SER A 162 1.03 16.82 -3.14
N LYS A 163 2.34 16.88 -3.38
CA LYS A 163 2.94 17.50 -4.57
C LYS A 163 2.87 16.56 -5.79
N GLN A 164 2.25 17.02 -6.87
CA GLN A 164 2.30 16.34 -8.17
C GLN A 164 3.43 16.91 -9.03
N ARG A 165 4.36 16.08 -9.48
CA ARG A 165 5.38 16.49 -10.44
C ARG A 165 4.74 16.89 -11.77
N THR A 166 5.09 18.07 -12.27
CA THR A 166 4.65 18.59 -13.56
C THR A 166 5.84 18.73 -14.52
N GLU A 167 5.58 19.02 -15.79
CA GLU A 167 6.64 19.34 -16.76
C GLU A 167 7.42 20.61 -16.36
N LYS A 168 6.72 21.58 -15.77
CA LYS A 168 7.30 22.87 -15.36
C LYS A 168 8.00 22.78 -14.01
N ASN A 169 7.54 21.90 -13.12
CA ASN A 169 8.06 21.77 -11.77
C ASN A 169 8.34 20.29 -11.45
N HIS A 170 9.63 19.93 -11.53
CA HIS A 170 10.11 18.58 -11.23
C HIS A 170 9.90 18.15 -9.78
N CYS A 171 9.79 19.10 -8.85
CA CYS A 171 9.53 18.83 -7.43
C CYS A 171 8.05 18.87 -7.07
N GLY A 172 7.22 19.23 -8.04
CA GLY A 172 5.78 19.16 -7.98
C GLY A 172 5.09 20.30 -7.25
N GLU A 173 3.79 20.40 -7.53
CA GLU A 173 2.89 21.44 -7.06
C GLU A 173 1.89 20.84 -6.07
N GLU A 174 1.72 21.46 -4.90
CA GLU A 174 0.83 20.95 -3.85
C GLU A 174 -0.64 20.98 -4.27
N LYS A 175 -1.44 20.09 -3.67
CA LYS A 175 -2.90 20.00 -3.89
C LYS A 175 -3.29 19.75 -5.35
N LEU A 176 -2.44 19.05 -6.09
CA LEU A 176 -2.78 18.52 -7.41
C LEU A 176 -3.06 17.01 -7.40
N ILE A 177 -2.77 16.33 -6.28
CA ILE A 177 -3.20 14.94 -6.05
C ILE A 177 -4.60 14.91 -5.43
N PHE A 178 -5.61 14.52 -6.20
CA PHE A 178 -7.02 14.40 -5.79
C PHE A 178 -7.83 13.43 -6.68
#